data_AF-A0A926EKR6-F1
#
_entry.id   AF-A0A926EKR6-F1
#
_cell.length_a   1.000
_cell.length_b   1.000
_cell.length_c   1.000
_cell.angle_alpha   90.00
_cell.angle_beta   90.00
_cell.angle_gamma   90.00
#
_symmetry.space_group_name_H-M   'P 1'
#
loop_
_entity.id
_entity.type
_entity.pdbx_description
1 polymer ?
#
loop_
_entity_poly.entity_id
_entity_poly.type
_entity_poly.pdbx_seq_one_letter_code
_entity_poly.pdbx_strand_id
1 'polypeptide(L)'
;MTERKVYDLKKMTGSEIKKVIESVPKIEPITGLERCDSYMFEEGPVYLTNPAYDAYTVPVYDPEWKEFLWTRIDMDDDFRKEEETLCELDDLRDREDFEEIKKLYGVIE
;
A
#
# COMPACT_ATOMS: atom_id res chain seq x y z
N MET A 1 8.06 9.62 -15.83
CA MET A 1 8.24 8.38 -15.05
C MET A 1 8.38 8.78 -13.60
N THR A 2 7.26 8.88 -12.90
CA THR A 2 7.27 9.14 -11.45
C THR A 2 7.76 7.86 -10.78
N GLU A 3 8.81 7.93 -9.97
CA GLU A 3 9.35 6.78 -9.24
C GLU A 3 8.23 6.19 -8.37
N ARG A 4 7.77 4.98 -8.71
CA ARG A 4 6.91 4.18 -7.83
C ARG A 4 7.68 4.01 -6.52
N LYS A 5 7.14 4.45 -5.39
CA LYS A 5 7.69 4.11 -4.06
C LYS A 5 7.41 2.64 -3.77
N VAL A 6 8.13 1.77 -4.43
CA VAL A 6 8.26 0.37 -4.01
C VAL A 6 9.38 0.35 -2.99
N TYR A 7 9.08 -0.10 -1.77
CA TYR A 7 10.14 -0.26 -0.78
C TYR A 7 10.95 -1.50 -1.19
N ASP A 8 12.27 -1.38 -1.32
CA ASP A 8 13.18 -2.52 -1.50
C ASP A 8 13.86 -2.79 -0.16
N LEU A 9 13.17 -3.55 0.71
CA LEU A 9 13.60 -3.74 2.09
C LEU A 9 14.91 -4.57 2.17
N LYS A 10 15.25 -5.36 1.14
CA LYS A 10 16.51 -6.13 1.09
C LYS A 10 17.75 -5.25 1.18
N LYS A 11 17.64 -3.99 0.79
CA LYS A 11 18.75 -3.03 0.79
C LYS A 11 18.77 -2.11 2.01
N MET A 12 17.84 -2.30 2.96
CA MET A 12 17.68 -1.44 4.13
C MET A 12 18.22 -2.09 5.41
N THR A 13 18.73 -1.27 6.32
CA THR A 13 19.05 -1.69 7.69
C THR A 13 17.77 -1.83 8.52
N GLY A 14 17.82 -2.61 9.60
CA GLY A 14 16.65 -2.79 10.49
C GLY A 14 16.08 -1.47 11.03
N SER A 15 16.92 -0.46 11.26
CA SER A 15 16.50 0.88 11.70
C SER A 15 15.78 1.67 10.61
N GLU A 16 16.16 1.51 9.35
CA GLU A 16 15.50 2.14 8.20
C GLU A 16 14.15 1.47 7.92
N ILE A 17 14.12 0.14 8.00
CA ILE A 17 12.90 -0.66 7.87
C ILE A 17 11.87 -0.22 8.91
N LYS A 18 12.28 -0.06 10.18
CA LYS A 18 11.38 0.40 11.24
C LYS A 18 10.78 1.78 10.95
N LYS A 19 11.58 2.73 10.43
CA LYS A 19 11.09 4.05 10.04
C LYS A 19 10.08 3.98 8.90
N VAL A 20 10.30 3.08 7.94
CA VAL A 20 9.36 2.85 6.84
C VAL A 20 8.01 2.36 7.38
N ILE A 21 8.01 1.37 8.27
CA ILE A 21 6.79 0.89 8.92
C ILE A 21 6.09 2.04 9.64
N GLU A 22 6.80 2.77 10.50
CA GLU A 22 6.22 3.87 11.27
C GLU A 22 5.72 5.03 10.40
N SER A 23 6.19 5.14 9.15
CA SER A 23 5.75 6.19 8.22
C SER A 23 4.42 5.90 7.52
N VAL A 24 4.00 4.64 7.46
CA VAL A 24 2.74 4.26 6.80
C VAL A 24 1.60 4.19 7.82
N PRO A 25 0.34 4.49 7.45
CA PRO A 25 -0.79 4.42 8.37
C PRO A 25 -0.98 3.03 8.98
N LYS A 26 -1.39 2.98 10.25
CA LYS A 26 -1.75 1.71 10.90
C LYS A 26 -2.98 1.07 10.27
N ILE A 27 -3.96 1.89 9.88
CA ILE A 27 -5.16 1.49 9.14
C ILE A 27 -5.06 2.11 7.76
N GLU A 28 -5.16 1.30 6.71
CA GLU A 28 -5.13 1.79 5.33
C GLU A 28 -6.36 2.66 5.07
N PRO A 29 -6.21 3.95 4.69
CA PRO A 29 -7.34 4.87 4.59
C PRO A 29 -8.41 4.49 3.55
N ILE A 30 -8.05 3.83 2.45
CA ILE A 30 -9.00 3.50 1.38
C ILE A 30 -9.86 2.28 1.76
N THR A 31 -9.22 1.23 2.28
CA THR A 31 -9.80 -0.10 2.51
C THR A 31 -10.12 -0.42 3.96
N GLY A 32 -9.50 0.28 4.91
CA GLY A 32 -9.63 0.01 6.34
C GLY A 32 -8.84 -1.21 6.84
N LEU A 33 -8.00 -1.82 6.01
CA LEU A 33 -7.18 -2.96 6.42
C LEU A 33 -6.11 -2.55 7.45
N GLU A 34 -5.77 -3.46 8.37
CA GLU A 34 -4.76 -3.20 9.41
C GLU A 34 -3.37 -3.63 8.94
N ARG A 35 -2.38 -2.77 9.21
CA ARG A 35 -0.97 -3.00 8.86
C ARG A 35 -0.41 -4.16 9.68
N CYS A 36 0.32 -5.06 9.03
CA CYS A 36 1.11 -6.08 9.71
C CYS A 36 2.39 -5.47 10.29
N ASP A 37 2.52 -5.50 11.62
CA ASP A 37 3.76 -5.14 12.31
C ASP A 37 4.64 -6.36 12.62
N SER A 38 4.17 -7.59 12.35
CA SER A 38 4.85 -8.83 12.75
C SER A 38 5.83 -9.38 11.71
N TYR A 39 5.61 -9.12 10.42
CA TYR A 39 6.48 -9.54 9.32
C TYR A 39 6.33 -8.61 8.13
N MET A 40 7.27 -8.71 7.19
CA MET A 40 7.33 -7.85 6.01
C MET A 40 7.72 -8.65 4.78
N PHE A 41 7.34 -8.12 3.62
CA PHE A 41 7.77 -8.61 2.32
C PHE A 41 8.84 -7.70 1.74
N GLU A 42 9.51 -8.18 0.70
CA GLU A 42 10.58 -7.43 0.03
C GLU A 42 10.07 -6.07 -0.49
N GLU A 43 8.78 -6.02 -0.84
CA GLU A 43 8.00 -4.89 -1.35
C GLU A 43 7.73 -3.78 -0.32
N GLY A 44 7.84 -4.08 0.98
CA GLY A 44 7.56 -3.11 2.04
C GLY A 44 6.56 -3.57 3.11
N PRO A 45 6.02 -2.61 3.88
CA PRO A 45 4.90 -2.84 4.79
C PRO A 45 3.68 -3.36 4.03
N VAL A 46 2.93 -4.24 4.68
CA VAL A 46 1.70 -4.82 4.12
C VAL A 46 0.53 -4.69 5.07
N TYR A 47 -0.67 -4.65 4.50
CA TYR A 47 -1.95 -4.71 5.17
C TYR A 47 -2.54 -6.11 5.01
N LEU A 48 -3.16 -6.65 6.06
CA LEU A 48 -3.66 -8.02 6.06
C LEU A 48 -5.18 -8.07 6.05
N THR A 49 -5.69 -9.06 5.33
CA THR A 49 -7.07 -9.53 5.49
C THR A 49 -7.24 -10.30 6.79
N ASN A 50 -8.49 -10.50 7.22
CA ASN A 50 -8.82 -11.37 8.34
C ASN A 50 -9.89 -12.40 7.90
N PRO A 51 -9.53 -13.69 7.73
CA PRO A 51 -8.23 -14.31 8.01
C PRO A 51 -7.13 -13.83 7.04
N ALA A 52 -5.87 -13.93 7.43
CA ALA A 52 -4.72 -13.41 6.67
C ALA A 52 -4.30 -14.31 5.49
N TYR A 53 -5.24 -14.57 4.57
CA TYR A 53 -5.01 -15.30 3.32
C TYR A 53 -4.31 -14.44 2.27
N ASP A 54 -4.54 -13.12 2.33
CA ASP A 54 -3.91 -12.15 1.43
C ASP A 54 -3.22 -11.06 2.23
N ALA A 55 -2.06 -10.64 1.73
CA ALA A 55 -1.37 -9.44 2.15
C ALA A 55 -1.31 -8.43 1.00
N TYR A 56 -1.52 -7.15 1.29
CA TYR A 56 -1.54 -6.08 0.30
C TYR A 56 -0.49 -5.04 0.60
N THR A 57 0.30 -4.63 -0.39
CA THR A 57 1.25 -3.54 -0.21
C THR A 57 0.54 -2.20 0.01
N VAL A 58 1.28 -1.21 0.50
CA VAL A 58 0.82 0.18 0.52
C VAL A 58 0.40 0.61 -0.89
N PRO A 59 -0.80 1.20 -1.07
CA PRO A 59 -1.24 1.67 -2.38
C PRO A 59 -0.32 2.72 -2.97
N VAL A 60 -0.24 2.73 -4.30
CA VAL A 60 0.49 3.72 -5.11
C VAL A 60 -0.48 4.34 -6.10
N TYR A 61 -0.47 5.66 -6.19
CA TYR A 61 -1.28 6.37 -7.18
C TYR A 61 -0.60 6.38 -8.56
N ASP A 62 -1.32 5.94 -9.58
CA ASP A 62 -0.95 6.07 -10.99
C ASP A 62 -1.62 7.34 -11.59
N PRO A 63 -0.84 8.39 -11.92
CA PRO A 63 -1.38 9.62 -12.50
C PRO A 63 -1.83 9.49 -13.96
N GLU A 64 -1.35 8.48 -14.70
CA GLU A 64 -1.73 8.27 -16.10
C GLU A 64 -3.18 7.79 -16.19
N TRP A 65 -3.52 6.80 -15.36
CA TRP A 65 -4.83 6.16 -15.32
C TRP A 65 -5.74 6.71 -14.21
N LYS A 66 -5.19 7.57 -13.33
CA LYS A 66 -5.87 8.14 -12.17
C LYS A 66 -6.46 7.09 -11.23
N GLU A 67 -5.68 6.04 -10.97
CA GLU A 67 -6.10 4.90 -10.15
C GLU A 67 -5.08 4.63 -9.04
N PHE A 68 -5.55 4.01 -7.96
CA PHE A 68 -4.69 3.46 -6.93
C PHE A 68 -4.43 2.00 -7.24
N LEU A 69 -3.16 1.61 -7.23
CA LEU A 69 -2.68 0.26 -7.47
C LEU A 69 -2.02 -0.29 -6.21
N TRP A 70 -2.08 -1.59 -6.04
CA TRP A 70 -1.34 -2.30 -5.00
C TRP A 70 -0.92 -3.68 -5.49
N THR A 71 -0.01 -4.33 -4.77
CA THR A 71 0.36 -5.71 -5.02
C THR A 71 -0.30 -6.59 -3.98
N ARG A 72 -1.10 -7.55 -4.43
CA ARG A 72 -1.58 -8.67 -3.61
C ARG A 72 -0.49 -9.73 -3.52
N ILE A 73 -0.30 -10.27 -2.33
CA ILE A 73 0.59 -11.38 -2.03
C ILE A 73 -0.28 -12.49 -1.44
N ASP A 74 -0.41 -13.58 -2.18
CA ASP A 74 -1.17 -14.77 -1.77
C ASP A 74 -0.38 -15.52 -0.68
N MET A 75 -0.89 -15.52 0.54
CA MET A 75 -0.22 -16.14 1.69
C MET A 75 -0.36 -17.66 1.72
N ASP A 76 -1.29 -18.22 0.94
CA ASP A 76 -1.59 -19.65 0.88
C ASP A 76 -0.92 -20.35 -0.31
N ASP A 77 -0.65 -19.63 -1.41
CA ASP A 77 -0.06 -20.16 -2.65
C ASP A 77 1.33 -19.59 -2.97
N ASP A 78 2.34 -20.06 -2.22
CA ASP A 78 3.77 -19.79 -2.46
C ASP A 78 4.16 -18.29 -2.53
N PHE A 79 3.41 -17.40 -1.87
CA PHE A 79 3.65 -15.95 -1.90
C PHE A 79 3.61 -15.35 -3.31
N ARG A 80 2.70 -15.86 -4.15
CA ARG A 80 2.46 -15.32 -5.49
C ARG A 80 2.06 -13.86 -5.42
N LYS A 81 2.61 -13.05 -6.32
CA LYS A 81 2.43 -11.59 -6.36
C LYS A 81 1.65 -11.19 -7.61
N GLU A 82 0.59 -10.42 -7.42
CA GLU A 82 -0.27 -9.95 -8.50
C GLU A 82 -0.51 -8.44 -8.32
N GLU A 83 -0.27 -7.65 -9.38
CA GLU A 83 -0.64 -6.23 -9.40
C GLU A 83 -2.16 -6.11 -9.62
N GLU A 84 -2.84 -5.36 -8.74
CA GLU A 84 -4.28 -5.16 -8.78
C GLU A 84 -4.61 -3.66 -8.73
N THR A 85 -5.66 -3.25 -9.44
CA THR A 85 -6.30 -1.94 -9.24
C THR A 85 -7.13 -1.99 -7.97
N LEU A 86 -6.85 -1.08 -7.03
CA LEU A 86 -7.62 -0.90 -5.81
C LEU A 86 -8.92 -0.12 -6.07
N CYS A 87 -8.81 1.08 -6.64
CA CYS A 87 -9.95 1.92 -7.03
C CYS A 87 -9.48 3.07 -7.95
N GLU A 88 -10.42 3.71 -8.65
CA GLU A 88 -10.16 4.95 -9.35
C GLU A 88 -10.19 6.14 -8.37
N LEU A 89 -9.49 7.24 -8.68
CA LEU A 89 -9.49 8.44 -7.83
C LEU A 89 -10.90 9.06 -7.71
N ASP A 90 -11.69 9.01 -8.78
CA ASP A 90 -13.05 9.58 -8.78
C ASP A 90 -14.00 8.80 -7.86
N ASP A 91 -13.74 7.51 -7.61
CA ASP A 91 -14.52 6.69 -6.66
C ASP A 91 -14.44 7.24 -5.22
N LEU A 92 -13.39 7.98 -4.90
CA LEU A 92 -13.16 8.55 -3.56
C LEU A 92 -13.68 9.98 -3.42
N ARG A 93 -14.18 10.60 -4.49
CA ARG A 93 -14.46 12.03 -4.57
C ARG A 93 -15.47 12.55 -3.54
N ASP A 94 -16.46 11.72 -3.19
CA ASP A 94 -17.52 12.08 -2.25
C ASP A 94 -17.19 11.76 -0.79
N ARG A 95 -15.99 11.22 -0.51
CA ARG A 95 -15.56 10.91 0.85
C ARG A 95 -15.12 12.18 1.59
N GLU A 96 -15.44 12.25 2.89
CA GLU A 96 -15.05 13.38 3.74
C GLU A 96 -13.52 13.51 3.89
N ASP A 97 -12.79 12.41 3.79
CA ASP A 97 -11.32 12.32 3.92
C ASP A 97 -10.57 12.35 2.58
N PHE A 98 -11.25 12.66 1.46
CA PHE A 98 -10.68 12.62 0.10
C PHE A 98 -9.38 13.42 -0.04
N GLU A 99 -9.35 14.66 0.47
CA GLU A 99 -8.18 15.53 0.41
C GLU A 99 -7.01 15.05 1.29
N GLU A 100 -7.29 14.28 2.34
CA GLU A 100 -6.25 13.68 3.18
C GLU A 100 -5.63 12.47 2.47
N ILE A 101 -6.45 11.64 1.83
CA ILE A 101 -6.01 10.50 1.01
C ILE A 101 -5.11 10.98 -0.13
N LYS A 102 -5.51 12.03 -0.85
CA LYS A 102 -4.69 12.63 -1.92
C LYS A 102 -3.31 13.03 -1.43
N LYS A 103 -3.23 13.73 -0.29
CA LYS A 103 -1.95 14.16 0.30
C LYS A 103 -1.09 12.98 0.73
N LEU A 104 -1.69 11.98 1.35
CA LEU A 104 -0.97 10.80 1.84
C LEU A 104 -0.29 10.05 0.69
N TYR A 105 -1.00 9.85 -0.41
CA TYR A 105 -0.51 9.09 -1.56
C TYR A 105 0.18 9.94 -2.62
N GLY A 106 0.37 11.25 -2.37
CA GLY A 106 1.10 12.15 -3.26
C GLY A 106 0.40 12.40 -4.59
N VAL A 107 -0.93 12.48 -4.59
CA VAL A 107 -1.72 12.90 -5.76
C VAL A 107 -1.44 14.37 -6.02
N ILE A 108 -0.78 14.68 -7.14
CA ILE A 108 -0.48 16.05 -7.58
C ILE A 108 -1.46 16.42 -8.70
N GLU A 109 -2.25 17.46 -8.49
CA GLU A 109 -3.18 18.05 -9.48
C GLU A 109 -2.52 19.16 -10.31
#